data_AF-A0A936QED0-F1
#
_entry.id   AF-A0A936QED0-F1
#
_cell.length_a   1.000
_cell.length_b   1.000
_cell.length_c   1.000
_cell.angle_alpha   90.00
_cell.angle_beta   90.00
_cell.angle_gamma   90.00
#
_symmetry.space_group_name_H-M   'P 1'
#
loop_
_entity.id
_entity.type
_entity.pdbx_description
1 polymer ?
#
loop_
_entity_poly.entity_id
_entity_poly.type
_entity_poly.pdbx_seq_one_letter_code
_entity_poly.pdbx_strand_id
1 'polypeptide(L)' 'MADPTISQLRNLIRTMNHVVANHAAGELEDDDLSIIDLENIILTRQITERQCDA' A
#
# COMPACT_ATOMS: atom_id res chain seq x y z
N MET A 1 14.11 -13.84 6.10
CA MET A 1 12.96 -14.50 5.42
C MET A 1 11.83 -13.49 5.37
N ALA A 2 11.17 -13.28 4.22
CA ALA A 2 10.01 -12.40 4.17
C ALA A 2 8.84 -13.07 4.88
N ASP A 3 8.10 -12.31 5.69
CA ASP A 3 6.84 -12.77 6.28
C ASP A 3 5.96 -13.38 5.17
N PRO A 4 5.37 -14.57 5.35
CA PRO A 4 4.52 -15.18 4.33
C PRO A 4 3.37 -14.24 3.92
N THR A 5 2.88 -13.42 4.84
CA THR A 5 1.79 -12.47 4.64
C THR A 5 2.16 -11.35 3.67
N ILE A 6 3.34 -10.74 3.82
CA ILE A 6 3.77 -9.65 2.93
C ILE A 6 4.17 -10.16 1.54
N SER A 7 4.67 -11.40 1.46
CA SER A 7 4.98 -12.03 0.17
C SER A 7 3.71 -12.30 -0.63
N GLN A 8 2.65 -12.76 0.05
CA GLN A 8 1.33 -12.95 -0.55
C GLN A 8 0.71 -11.62 -1.01
N LEU A 9 0.72 -10.59 -0.16
CA LEU A 9 0.16 -9.27 -0.51
C LEU A 9 0.82 -8.69 -1.76
N ARG A 10 2.15 -8.77 -1.87
CA ARG A 10 2.88 -8.33 -3.06
C ARG A 10 2.51 -9.09 -4.32
N ASN A 11 2.25 -10.39 -4.20
CA ASN A 11 1.86 -11.18 -5.34
C ASN A 11 0.47 -10.76 -5.84
N LEU A 12 -0.46 -10.50 -4.92
CA LEU A 12 -1.81 -10.01 -5.25
C LEU A 12 -1.74 -8.65 -5.95
N ILE A 13 -0.91 -7.72 -5.47
CA ILE A 13 -0.70 -6.42 -6.13
C ILE A 13 -0.12 -6.60 -7.54
N ARG A 14 0.98 -7.36 -7.68
CA ARG A 14 1.65 -7.59 -8.99
C ARG A 14 0.76 -8.27 -10.02
N THR A 15 -0.20 -9.06 -9.57
CA THR A 15 -1.14 -9.78 -10.44
C THR A 15 -2.49 -9.07 -10.57
N MET A 16 -2.60 -7.84 -10.05
CA MET A 16 -3.85 -7.06 -10.01
C MET A 16 -5.03 -7.81 -9.35
N ASN A 17 -4.73 -8.77 -8.48
CA ASN A 17 -5.70 -9.59 -7.74
C ASN A 17 -5.95 -9.01 -6.35
N HIS A 18 -6.22 -7.71 -6.26
CA HIS A 18 -6.57 -7.05 -5.02
C HIS A 18 -7.64 -5.99 -5.26
N VAL A 19 -8.33 -5.59 -4.21
CA VAL A 19 -9.38 -4.56 -4.25
C VAL A 19 -9.11 -3.57 -3.14
N VAL A 20 -9.25 -2.29 -3.45
CA VAL A 20 -9.24 -1.21 -2.46
C VAL A 20 -10.69 -0.81 -2.20
N ALA A 21 -11.08 -0.76 -0.93
CA ALA A 21 -12.42 -0.31 -0.56
C ALA A 21 -12.56 1.19 -0.82
N ASN A 22 -13.75 1.65 -1.24
CA ASN A 22 -13.99 3.07 -1.54
C ASN A 22 -13.63 4.01 -0.38
N HIS A 23 -13.88 3.60 0.87
CA HIS A 23 -13.49 4.37 2.04
C HIS A 23 -11.98 4.55 2.10
N ALA A 24 -11.21 3.46 1.96
CA ALA A 24 -9.74 3.52 1.94
C ALA A 24 -9.19 4.32 0.75
N ALA A 25 -9.84 4.28 -0.41
CA ALA A 25 -9.49 5.13 -1.54
C ALA A 25 -9.71 6.62 -1.20
N GLY A 26 -10.81 6.96 -0.54
CA GLY A 26 -11.08 8.33 -0.07
C GLY A 26 -10.07 8.82 0.96
N GLU A 27 -9.73 8.00 1.96
CA GLU A 27 -8.71 8.38 2.96
C GLU A 27 -7.32 8.61 2.32
N LEU A 28 -6.95 7.83 1.30
CA LEU A 28 -5.70 8.07 0.55
C LEU A 28 -5.75 9.40 -0.20
N GLU A 29 -6.87 9.73 -0.85
CA GLU A 29 -7.05 10.99 -1.57
C GLU A 29 -6.99 12.20 -0.62
N ASP A 30 -7.54 12.08 0.59
CA ASP A 30 -7.47 13.13 1.63
C ASP A 30 -6.01 13.44 2.06
N ASP A 31 -5.13 12.44 1.95
CA ASP A 31 -3.69 12.52 2.25
C ASP A 31 -2.82 12.83 0.99
N ASP A 32 -3.41 13.17 -0.16
CA ASP A 32 -2.71 13.38 -1.45
C ASP A 32 -1.91 12.14 -1.93
N LEU A 33 -2.42 10.94 -1.60
CA LEU A 33 -1.85 9.65 -2.01
C LEU A 33 -2.75 8.95 -3.02
N SER A 34 -2.14 8.42 -4.07
CA SER A 34 -2.85 7.53 -5.00
C SER A 34 -2.77 6.07 -4.56
N ILE A 35 -3.65 5.22 -5.09
CA ILE A 35 -3.54 3.76 -4.94
C ILE A 35 -2.19 3.25 -5.44
N ILE A 36 -1.64 3.85 -6.50
CA ILE A 36 -0.32 3.48 -7.07
C ILE A 36 0.80 3.78 -6.06
N ASP A 37 0.71 4.86 -5.30
CA ASP A 37 1.70 5.18 -4.26
C ASP A 37 1.69 4.15 -3.14
N LEU A 38 0.49 3.74 -2.70
CA LEU A 38 0.32 2.66 -1.72
C LEU A 38 0.90 1.33 -2.23
N GLU A 39 0.58 0.95 -3.47
CA GLU A 39 1.13 -0.25 -4.11
C GLU A 39 2.66 -0.21 -4.15
N ASN A 40 3.23 0.94 -4.54
CA ASN A 40 4.68 1.15 -4.58
C ASN A 40 5.34 0.96 -3.20
N ILE A 41 4.74 1.50 -2.13
CA ILE A 41 5.24 1.33 -0.75
C ILE A 41 5.27 -0.18 -0.38
N ILE A 42 4.19 -0.90 -0.65
CA ILE A 42 4.06 -2.32 -0.33
C ILE A 42 5.06 -3.17 -1.13
N LEU A 43 5.23 -2.84 -2.41
CA LEU A 43 6.11 -3.56 -3.33
C LEU A 43 7.60 -3.34 -3.03
N THR A 44 7.99 -2.11 -2.67
CA THR A 44 9.40 -1.71 -2.53
C THR A 44 9.93 -1.83 -1.10
N ARG A 45 9.06 -1.82 -0.07
CA ARG A 45 9.44 -1.65 1.35
C ARG A 45 10.21 -0.36 1.65
N GLN A 46 10.23 0.61 0.74
CA GLN A 46 10.75 1.91 1.09
C GLN A 46 9.65 2.67 1.83
N ILE A 47 9.75 2.70 3.15
CA ILE A 47 9.10 3.73 3.96
C ILE A 47 9.95 4.99 3.70
N THR A 48 9.52 5.82 2.75
CA THR A 48 10.20 7.08 2.41
C THR A 48 10.08 8.08 3.54
N GLU A 49 8.97 8.06 4.28
CA GLU A 49 8.76 8.86 5.48
C GLU A 49 7.79 8.16 6.44
N ARG A 50 8.03 8.28 7.75
CA ARG A 50 7.11 7.78 8.78
C ARG A 50 6.45 8.99 9.41
N GLN A 51 5.21 9.26 9.01
CA GLN A 51 4.40 10.29 9.66
C GLN A 51 4.11 9.84 11.09
N CYS A 52 4.47 10.68 12.05
CA CYS A 52 4.05 10.57 13.45
C CYS A 52 3.04 11.68 13.70
N ASP A 53 1.92 11.37 14.33
CA ASP A 53 1.04 12.39 14.88
C ASP A 53 1.83 13.26 15.88
N ALA A 54 1.65 14.57 15.79
CA ALA A 54 2.23 15.55 16.71
C ALA A 54 1.53 15.55 18.08
#